data_AF-A0A7X9CSS4-F1
#
_entry.id   AF-A0A7X9CSS4-F1
#
_cell.length_a   1.000
_cell.length_b   1.000
_cell.length_c   1.000
_cell.angle_alpha   90.00
_cell.angle_beta   90.00
_cell.angle_gamma   90.00
#
_symmetry.space_group_name_H-M   'P 1'
#
loop_
_entity.id
_entity.type
_entity.pdbx_description
1 polymer ?
#
loop_
_entity_poly.entity_id
_entity_poly.type
_entity_poly.pdbx_seq_one_letter_code
_entity_poly.pdbx_strand_id
1 'polypeptide(L)'
;KQLKPYQVNMDMLRKADKDVLFMHCLPAFHDQETTVGQEVFEKYGLEAMEVTDEVFESKHSVVFDEAENRMHTIKAIMVATLGK
;
A
#
# COMPACT_ATOMS: atom_id res chain seq x y z
N LYS A 1 -11.68 -9.10 11.77
CA LYS A 1 -10.70 -10.02 12.41
C LYS A 1 -10.17 -11.11 11.47
N GLN A 2 -10.97 -11.68 10.56
CA GLN A 2 -10.52 -12.76 9.65
C GLN A 2 -9.32 -12.41 8.77
N LEU A 3 -9.17 -11.14 8.37
CA LEU A 3 -8.08 -10.69 7.49
C LEU A 3 -6.79 -10.31 8.23
N LYS A 4 -6.83 -10.12 9.55
CA LYS A 4 -5.65 -9.67 10.32
C LYS A 4 -4.43 -10.62 10.20
N PRO A 5 -4.58 -11.95 10.11
CA PRO A 5 -3.45 -12.85 9.87
C PRO A 5 -2.72 -12.64 8.53
N TYR A 6 -3.32 -11.88 7.60
CA TYR A 6 -2.76 -11.60 6.28
C TYR A 6 -2.23 -10.16 6.15
N GLN A 7 -2.12 -9.42 7.26
CA GLN A 7 -1.51 -8.09 7.23
C GLN A 7 -0.08 -8.18 6.69
N VAL A 8 0.25 -7.32 5.73
CA VAL A 8 1.60 -7.18 5.22
C VAL A 8 2.44 -6.47 6.28
N ASN A 9 3.32 -7.21 6.91
CA ASN A 9 4.23 -6.74 7.96
C ASN A 9 5.64 -7.27 7.71
N MET A 10 6.62 -6.84 8.50
CA MET A 10 8.00 -7.29 8.32
C MET A 10 8.17 -8.80 8.50
N ASP A 11 7.35 -9.47 9.31
CA ASP A 11 7.40 -10.94 9.43
C ASP A 11 6.94 -11.65 8.15
N MET A 12 6.04 -11.03 7.37
CA MET A 12 5.68 -11.49 6.04
C MET A 12 6.82 -11.23 5.06
N LEU A 13 7.39 -10.02 5.02
CA LEU A 13 8.50 -9.67 4.12
C LEU A 13 9.75 -10.53 4.37
N ARG A 14 10.07 -10.85 5.63
CA ARG A 14 11.20 -11.73 6.00
C ARG A 14 11.07 -13.15 5.45
N LYS A 15 9.87 -13.59 5.07
CA LYS A 15 9.61 -14.89 4.45
C LYS A 15 9.68 -14.84 2.92
N ALA A 16 9.75 -13.65 2.34
CA ALA A 16 9.84 -13.44 0.91
C ALA A 16 11.30 -13.40 0.44
N ASP A 17 11.48 -13.14 -0.86
CA ASP A 17 12.80 -12.93 -1.44
C ASP A 17 13.49 -11.69 -0.85
N LYS A 18 14.83 -11.67 -0.85
CA LYS A 18 15.64 -10.54 -0.35
C LYS A 18 15.37 -9.23 -1.10
N ASP A 19 14.98 -9.33 -2.37
CA ASP A 19 14.73 -8.19 -3.26
C ASP A 19 13.21 -7.92 -3.40
N VAL A 20 12.40 -8.38 -2.43
CA VAL A 20 10.95 -8.17 -2.41
C VAL A 20 10.60 -6.68 -2.46
N LEU A 21 9.62 -6.36 -3.30
CA LEU A 21 8.98 -5.05 -3.34
C LEU A 21 7.57 -5.16 -2.76
N PHE A 22 7.16 -4.11 -2.05
CA PHE A 22 5.80 -3.90 -1.58
C PHE A 22 5.11 -2.87 -2.47
N MET A 23 3.91 -3.23 -2.93
CA MET A 23 3.03 -2.42 -3.80
C MET A 23 1.66 -2.28 -3.16
N HIS A 24 1.00 -1.15 -3.42
CA HIS A 24 -0.32 -0.84 -2.90
C HIS A 24 -0.95 0.30 -3.71
N CYS A 25 -2.18 0.11 -4.17
CA CYS A 25 -2.85 1.03 -5.10
C CYS A 25 -3.21 2.42 -4.54
N LEU A 26 -3.16 2.58 -3.21
CA LEU A 26 -3.55 3.75 -2.41
C LEU A 26 -5.05 4.10 -2.49
N PRO A 27 -5.62 4.76 -1.45
CA PRO A 27 -5.01 5.05 -0.14
C PRO A 27 -4.79 3.78 0.70
N ALA A 28 -3.85 3.83 1.64
CA ALA A 28 -3.54 2.75 2.57
C ALA A 28 -3.84 3.17 4.02
N PHE A 29 -4.27 2.24 4.86
CA PHE A 29 -4.46 2.42 6.31
C PHE A 29 -3.27 1.81 7.07
N HIS A 30 -2.12 2.47 6.95
CA HIS A 30 -0.85 2.04 7.56
C HIS A 30 -0.59 2.64 8.94
N ASP A 31 -1.31 3.72 9.31
CA ASP A 31 -1.19 4.44 10.58
C ASP A 31 -2.54 5.03 11.08
N GLN A 32 -2.46 5.95 12.06
CA GLN A 32 -3.61 6.66 12.66
C GLN A 32 -3.65 8.15 12.28
N GLU A 33 -2.93 8.59 11.24
CA GLU A 33 -2.87 10.01 10.88
C GLU A 33 -4.10 10.48 10.09
N THR A 34 -4.99 9.56 9.72
CA THR A 34 -6.27 9.86 9.08
C THR A 34 -7.44 9.73 10.06
N THR A 35 -8.53 10.45 9.81
CA THR A 35 -9.76 10.35 10.62
C THR A 35 -10.29 8.91 10.66
N VAL A 36 -10.29 8.23 9.51
CA VAL A 36 -10.73 6.83 9.42
C VAL A 36 -9.75 5.88 10.13
N GLY A 37 -8.44 6.15 10.07
CA GLY A 37 -7.44 5.39 10.84
C GLY A 37 -7.67 5.47 12.34
N GLN A 38 -7.98 6.66 12.87
CA GLN A 38 -8.34 6.84 14.28
C GLN A 38 -9.63 6.10 14.66
N GLU A 39 -10.69 6.21 13.84
CA GLU A 39 -11.95 5.48 14.07
C GLU A 39 -11.73 3.95 14.09
N VAL A 40 -10.85 3.44 13.23
CA VAL A 40 -10.47 2.02 13.20
C VAL A 40 -9.74 1.62 14.47
N PHE A 41 -8.82 2.45 14.96
CA PHE A 41 -8.12 2.23 16.21
C PHE A 41 -9.08 2.21 17.40
N GLU A 42 -9.97 3.19 17.51
CA GLU A 42 -10.96 3.26 18.60
C GLU A 42 -11.92 2.07 18.59
N LYS A 43 -12.37 1.64 17.41
CA LYS A 43 -13.37 0.58 17.28
C LYS A 43 -12.78 -0.83 17.37
N TYR A 44 -11.57 -1.04 16.89
CA TYR A 44 -10.98 -2.38 16.73
C TYR A 44 -9.63 -2.57 17.41
N GLY A 45 -9.02 -1.53 17.95
CA GLY A 45 -7.68 -1.55 18.55
C GLY A 45 -6.58 -1.84 17.53
N LEU A 46 -6.80 -1.46 16.25
CA LEU A 46 -5.85 -1.68 15.17
C LEU A 46 -5.15 -0.37 14.82
N GLU A 47 -3.85 -0.30 15.05
CA GLU A 47 -3.02 0.86 14.68
C GLU A 47 -2.79 0.93 13.16
N ALA A 48 -2.89 -0.22 12.49
CA ALA A 48 -2.75 -0.37 11.05
C ALA A 48 -3.57 -1.58 10.57
N MET A 49 -4.13 -1.52 9.36
CA MET A 49 -5.06 -2.53 8.83
C MET A 49 -4.37 -3.55 7.92
N GLU A 50 -4.20 -3.22 6.64
CA GLU A 50 -3.71 -4.16 5.61
C GLU A 50 -2.19 -4.21 5.51
N VAL A 51 -1.50 -3.12 5.85
CA VAL A 51 -0.04 -3.01 5.89
C VAL A 51 0.36 -2.28 7.16
N THR A 52 1.52 -2.58 7.73
CA THR A 52 2.11 -1.81 8.84
C THR A 52 2.88 -0.61 8.33
N ASP A 53 2.87 0.50 9.07
CA ASP A 53 3.69 1.70 8.77
C ASP A 53 5.16 1.37 8.46
N GLU A 54 5.78 0.48 9.25
CA GLU A 54 7.16 0.03 9.04
C GLU A 54 7.41 -0.53 7.62
N VAL A 55 6.44 -1.24 7.04
CA VAL A 55 6.55 -1.76 5.67
C VAL A 55 6.26 -0.67 4.65
N PHE A 56 5.22 0.14 4.90
CA PHE A 56 4.79 1.21 4.01
C PHE A 56 5.89 2.25 3.77
N GLU A 57 6.64 2.61 4.81
CA GLU A 57 7.76 3.57 4.78
C GLU A 57 9.13 2.90 4.54
N SER A 58 9.18 1.57 4.38
CA SER A 58 10.44 0.86 4.17
C SER A 58 11.01 1.07 2.77
N LYS A 59 12.30 0.76 2.62
CA LYS A 59 12.98 0.63 1.32
C LYS A 59 12.35 -0.38 0.35
N HIS A 60 11.48 -1.26 0.84
CA HIS A 60 10.79 -2.24 -0.01
C HIS A 60 9.57 -1.62 -0.69
N SER A 61 9.05 -0.51 -0.15
CA SER A 61 7.85 0.16 -0.65
C SER A 61 8.14 0.94 -1.92
N VAL A 62 7.38 0.65 -2.97
CA VAL A 62 7.40 1.40 -4.25
C VAL A 62 6.03 1.98 -4.58
N VAL A 63 5.20 2.22 -3.55
CA VAL A 63 3.81 2.66 -3.69
C VAL A 63 3.67 4.03 -4.37
N PHE A 64 4.65 4.92 -4.18
CA PHE A 64 4.64 6.24 -4.84
C PHE A 64 5.05 6.15 -6.31
N ASP A 65 6.01 5.29 -6.67
CA ASP A 65 6.34 5.00 -8.06
C ASP A 65 5.14 4.34 -8.78
N GLU A 66 4.46 3.40 -8.11
CA GLU A 66 3.22 2.79 -8.60
C GLU A 66 2.13 3.85 -8.84
N ALA A 67 1.94 4.76 -7.89
CA ALA A 67 0.95 5.83 -7.99
C ALA A 67 1.26 6.79 -9.15
N GLU A 68 2.51 7.21 -9.32
CA GLU A 68 2.95 8.05 -10.44
C GLU A 68 2.72 7.35 -11.79
N ASN A 69 3.02 6.05 -11.86
CA ASN A 69 2.84 5.23 -13.06
C ASN A 69 1.38 5.14 -13.53
N ARG A 70 0.39 5.48 -12.70
CA ARG A 70 -1.01 5.65 -13.15
C ARG A 70 -1.13 6.74 -14.20
N MET A 71 -0.43 7.86 -14.07
CA MET A 71 -0.47 8.95 -15.06
C MET A 71 0.16 8.50 -16.39
N HIS A 72 1.30 7.81 -16.33
CA HIS A 72 2.02 7.35 -17.52
C HIS A 72 1.23 6.29 -18.29
N THR A 73 0.65 5.31 -17.59
CA THR A 73 -0.13 4.24 -18.22
C THR A 73 -1.44 4.77 -18.82
N ILE A 74 -2.16 5.67 -18.13
CA ILE A 74 -3.35 6.33 -18.70
C ILE A 74 -2.99 7.16 -19.92
N LYS A 75 -1.88 7.92 -19.89
CA LYS A 75 -1.38 8.66 -21.05
C LYS A 75 -1.09 7.74 -22.23
N ALA A 76 -0.43 6.60 -21.99
CA ALA A 76 -0.16 5.62 -23.04
C ALA A 76 -1.45 5.09 -23.67
N ILE A 77 -2.48 4.78 -22.87
CA ILE A 77 -3.80 4.39 -23.37
C ILE A 77 -4.40 5.48 -24.25
N MET A 78 -4.35 6.75 -23.81
CA MET A 78 -4.87 7.88 -24.60
C MET A 78 -4.12 8.05 -25.92
N VAL A 79 -2.79 7.98 -25.92
CA VAL A 79 -1.98 8.08 -27.15
C VAL A 79 -2.26 6.92 -28.09
N ALA A 80 -2.34 5.68 -27.59
CA ALA A 80 -2.58 4.50 -28.42
C ALA A 80 -3.98 4.48 -29.06
N THR A 81 -4.98 5.09 -28.41
CA THR A 81 -6.38 5.03 -28.85
C THR A 81 -6.87 6.30 -29.54
N LEU A 82 -6.30 7.46 -29.22
CA LEU A 82 -6.71 8.77 -29.74
C LEU A 82 -5.57 9.55 -30.42
N GLY A 83 -4.32 9.10 -30.28
CA GLY A 83 -3.17 9.69 -30.97
C GLY A 83 -3.22 9.37 -32.46
N LYS A 84 -2.99 10.39 -33.29
CA LYS A 84 -2.87 10.25 -34.75
C LYS A 84 -1.46 9.86 -35.16
#